data_AF-A0A814AM74-F1
#
_entry.id   AF-A0A814AM74-F1
#
_cell.length_a   1.000
_cell.length_b   1.000
_cell.length_c   1.000
_cell.angle_alpha   90.00
_cell.angle_beta   90.00
_cell.angle_gamma   90.00
#
_symmetry.space_group_name_H-M   'P 1'
#
loop_
_entity.id
_entity.type
_entity.pdbx_description
1 polymer ?
#
loop_
_entity_poly.entity_id
_entity_poly.type
_entity_poly.pdbx_seq_one_letter_code
_entity_poly.pdbx_strand_id
1 'polypeptide(L)'
;MASVDRYFASSRNALHRQWSSPKIATRLIIGNAIFWCVTYSQVIIFYNISTGTCWYQSGAYGMFFSIFIAIEIGILPILLLFIFGLLTANNVHKTRQRIEPIGAAHGGQHIQGSTTSKKDTQLHKMLANQILVFIILNMPNPCYLVYRAFTVNTSKSVLRSTSEDFAGNMTYALMDLEFSLTFINFLISSKMFRKEFLQLIRIKILRQHPTLVATVRRDNNKNCQIK
;
A
#
# COMPACT_ATOMS: atom_id res chain seq x y z
N MET A 1 6.56 -0.36 -3.18
CA MET A 1 6.36 -0.39 -4.65
C MET A 1 5.25 0.55 -5.14
N ALA A 2 4.03 0.52 -4.59
CA ALA A 2 2.94 1.38 -5.07
C ALA A 2 3.20 2.89 -4.95
N SER A 3 3.92 3.35 -3.91
CA SER A 3 4.33 4.76 -3.76
C SER A 3 5.36 5.19 -4.81
N VAL A 4 6.28 4.29 -5.16
CA VAL A 4 7.32 4.49 -6.18
C VAL A 4 6.68 4.60 -7.58
N ASP A 5 5.75 3.71 -7.90
CA ASP A 5 5.00 3.76 -9.16
C ASP A 5 4.21 5.06 -9.30
N ARG A 6 3.52 5.49 -8.23
CA ARG A 6 2.84 6.79 -8.17
C ARG A 6 3.81 7.97 -8.35
N TYR A 7 5.00 7.90 -7.77
CA TYR A 7 6.02 8.93 -7.98
C TYR A 7 6.46 9.00 -9.44
N PHE A 8 6.81 7.87 -10.07
CA PHE A 8 7.21 7.85 -11.48
C PHE A 8 6.07 8.30 -12.42
N ALA A 9 4.84 7.89 -12.15
CA ALA A 9 3.67 8.33 -12.89
C ALA A 9 3.39 9.85 -12.76
N SER A 10 3.72 10.44 -11.59
CA SER A 10 3.61 11.89 -11.36
C SER A 10 4.82 12.69 -11.88
N SER A 11 5.90 12.02 -12.27
CA SER A 11 7.13 12.70 -12.71
C SER A 11 6.94 13.34 -14.08
N ARG A 12 7.48 14.55 -14.20
CA ARG A 12 7.36 15.40 -15.40
C ARG A 12 8.27 14.96 -16.54
N ASN A 13 9.35 14.25 -16.22
CA ASN A 13 10.32 13.82 -17.22
C ASN A 13 9.80 12.57 -17.93
N ALA A 14 9.68 12.61 -19.26
CA ALA A 14 9.19 11.49 -20.07
C ALA A 14 10.01 10.21 -19.84
N LEU A 15 11.31 10.34 -19.58
CA LEU A 15 12.20 9.23 -19.22
C LEU A 15 11.82 8.58 -17.88
N HIS A 16 11.45 9.38 -16.87
CA HIS A 16 11.00 8.86 -15.57
C HIS A 16 9.59 8.26 -15.67
N ARG A 17 8.72 8.81 -16.52
CA ARG A 17 7.39 8.26 -16.77
C ARG A 17 7.44 6.91 -17.50
N GLN A 18 8.44 6.73 -18.37
CA GLN A 18 8.74 5.45 -19.04
C GLN A 18 9.05 4.33 -18.03
N TRP A 19 9.57 4.64 -16.84
CA TRP A 19 9.86 3.63 -15.81
C TRP A 19 8.61 3.02 -15.17
N SER A 20 7.44 3.67 -15.26
CA SER A 20 6.14 3.09 -14.90
C SER A 20 5.57 2.19 -16.03
N SER A 21 6.38 1.85 -17.04
CA SER A 21 5.99 0.87 -18.06
C SER A 21 5.70 -0.48 -17.42
N PRO A 22 4.57 -1.15 -17.78
CA PRO A 22 4.20 -2.44 -17.22
C PRO A 22 5.30 -3.50 -17.40
N LYS A 23 6.09 -3.41 -18.48
CA LYS A 23 7.23 -4.33 -18.71
C LYS A 23 8.33 -4.18 -17.65
N ILE A 24 8.62 -2.95 -17.23
CA ILE A 24 9.62 -2.66 -16.20
C ILE A 24 9.05 -3.01 -14.82
N ALA A 25 7.78 -2.67 -14.57
CA ALA A 25 7.09 -3.05 -13.33
C ALA A 25 7.14 -4.56 -13.11
N THR A 26 6.87 -5.38 -14.14
CA THR A 26 6.97 -6.85 -14.03
C THR A 26 8.39 -7.31 -13.71
N ARG A 27 9.42 -6.73 -14.36
CA ARG A 27 10.83 -7.06 -14.06
C ARG A 27 11.21 -6.71 -12.62
N LEU A 28 10.75 -5.56 -12.12
CA LEU A 28 10.96 -5.15 -10.73
C LEU A 28 10.25 -6.07 -9.74
N ILE A 29 9.02 -6.51 -10.04
CA ILE A 29 8.28 -7.46 -9.21
C ILE A 29 9.03 -8.79 -9.13
N ILE A 30 9.49 -9.33 -10.27
CA ILE A 30 10.26 -10.59 -10.32
C ILE A 30 11.57 -10.45 -9.55
N GLY A 31 12.33 -9.37 -9.80
CA GLY A 31 13.59 -9.12 -9.09
C GLY A 31 13.38 -8.98 -7.58
N ASN A 32 12.33 -8.30 -7.15
CA ASN A 32 11.96 -8.17 -5.74
C ASN A 32 11.59 -9.53 -5.12
N ALA A 33 10.81 -10.36 -5.84
CA ALA A 33 10.48 -11.71 -5.37
C ALA A 33 11.74 -12.56 -5.16
N ILE A 34 12.68 -12.54 -6.12
CA ILE A 34 13.96 -13.26 -6.00
C ILE A 34 14.77 -12.73 -4.82
N PHE A 35 14.88 -11.41 -4.68
CA PHE A 35 15.60 -10.77 -3.57
C PHE A 35 15.05 -11.23 -2.20
N TRP A 36 13.73 -11.25 -2.03
CA TRP A 36 13.12 -11.73 -0.79
C TRP A 36 13.31 -13.23 -0.58
N CYS A 37 13.18 -14.06 -1.62
CA CYS A 37 13.46 -15.50 -1.50
C CYS A 37 14.89 -15.78 -1.02
N VAL A 38 15.88 -15.06 -1.56
CA VAL A 38 17.28 -15.20 -1.13
C VAL A 38 17.46 -14.69 0.31
N THR A 39 16.90 -13.52 0.62
CA THR A 39 17.02 -12.92 1.96
C THR A 39 16.42 -13.79 3.05
N TYR A 40 15.28 -14.44 2.79
CA TYR A 40 14.62 -15.34 3.72
C TYR A 40 15.16 -16.78 3.71
N SER A 41 16.10 -17.13 2.81
CA SER A 41 16.72 -18.46 2.81
C SER A 41 17.42 -18.79 4.14
N GLN A 42 17.95 -17.78 4.83
CA GLN A 42 18.57 -17.93 6.16
C GLN A 42 17.60 -18.48 7.22
N VAL A 43 16.29 -18.20 7.10
CA VAL A 43 15.27 -18.69 8.04
C VAL A 43 15.22 -20.22 8.03
N ILE A 44 15.39 -20.85 6.87
CA ILE A 44 15.38 -22.31 6.74
C ILE A 44 16.54 -22.95 7.49
N ILE A 45 17.69 -22.28 7.55
CA ILE A 45 18.93 -22.81 8.14
C ILE A 45 18.95 -22.61 9.66
N PHE A 46 18.50 -21.45 10.14
CA PHE A 46 18.67 -21.03 11.54
C PHE A 46 17.41 -21.20 12.41
N TYR A 47 16.34 -21.75 11.87
CA TYR A 47 15.16 -22.14 12.66
C TYR A 47 15.31 -23.57 13.16
N ASN A 48 14.97 -23.78 14.43
CA ASN A 48 15.03 -25.08 15.05
C ASN A 48 13.70 -25.40 15.74
N ILE A 49 13.38 -26.69 15.79
CA ILE A 49 12.19 -27.19 16.49
C ILE A 49 12.65 -27.57 17.89
N SER A 50 12.40 -26.69 18.85
CA SER A 50 12.62 -26.97 20.26
C SER A 50 11.27 -27.19 20.94
N THR A 51 11.12 -28.30 21.65
CA THR A 51 9.94 -28.62 22.48
C THR A 51 8.60 -28.49 21.74
N GLY A 52 8.54 -28.97 20.49
CA GLY A 52 7.31 -28.95 19.68
C GLY A 52 6.94 -27.56 19.12
N THR A 53 7.78 -26.55 19.33
CA THR A 53 7.58 -25.19 18.82
C THR A 53 8.73 -24.77 17.91
N CYS A 54 8.40 -24.04 16.84
CA CYS A 54 9.37 -23.59 15.86
C CYS A 54 9.88 -22.20 16.26
N TRP A 55 11.15 -22.09 16.63
CA TRP A 55 11.78 -20.83 17.03
C TRP A 55 13.11 -20.64 16.31
N TYR A 56 13.46 -19.39 16.08
CA TYR A 56 14.81 -19.05 15.64
C TYR A 56 15.84 -19.39 16.74
N GLN A 57 17.07 -19.71 16.32
CA GLN A 57 18.16 -19.97 17.24
C GLN A 57 18.41 -18.78 18.19
N SER A 58 18.46 -19.06 19.50
CA SER A 58 18.73 -18.05 20.52
C SER A 58 20.18 -17.54 20.46
N GLY A 59 20.43 -16.38 21.07
CA GLY A 59 21.74 -15.72 21.05
C GLY A 59 21.85 -14.65 19.96
N ALA A 60 23.03 -14.54 19.34
CA ALA A 60 23.34 -13.47 18.39
C ALA A 60 22.42 -13.45 17.16
N TYR A 61 22.06 -14.62 16.63
CA TYR A 61 21.15 -14.72 15.48
C TYR A 61 19.75 -14.18 15.82
N GLY A 62 19.20 -14.54 16.99
CA GLY A 62 17.91 -14.03 17.43
C GLY A 62 17.86 -12.50 17.55
N MET A 63 18.94 -11.89 18.04
CA MET A 63 19.07 -10.43 18.10
C MET A 63 19.15 -9.82 16.69
N PHE A 64 20.00 -10.38 15.82
CA PHE A 64 20.13 -9.96 14.43
C PHE A 64 18.78 -10.03 13.70
N PHE A 65 18.09 -11.17 13.78
CA PHE A 65 16.81 -11.41 13.12
C PHE A 65 15.70 -10.47 13.64
N SER A 66 15.65 -10.21 14.95
CA SER A 66 14.69 -9.26 15.53
C SER A 66 14.92 -7.84 15.00
N ILE A 67 16.17 -7.39 14.92
CA ILE A 67 16.53 -6.07 14.37
C ILE A 67 16.24 -6.01 12.87
N PHE A 68 16.60 -7.07 12.13
CA PHE A 68 16.37 -7.20 10.71
C PHE A 68 14.88 -7.05 10.37
N ILE A 69 14.00 -7.81 11.05
CA ILE A 69 12.55 -7.69 10.89
C ILE A 69 12.06 -6.30 11.30
N ALA A 70 12.59 -5.72 12.38
CA ALA A 70 12.19 -4.39 12.82
C ALA A 70 12.49 -3.31 11.77
N ILE A 71 13.62 -3.42 11.08
CA ILE A 71 14.00 -2.52 9.99
C ILE A 71 13.13 -2.79 8.76
N GLU A 72 12.97 -4.05 8.37
CA GLU A 72 12.27 -4.46 7.16
C GLU A 72 10.77 -4.11 7.21
N ILE A 73 10.10 -4.44 8.31
CA ILE A 73 8.65 -4.24 8.47
C ILE A 73 8.33 -2.87 9.04
N GLY A 74 9.17 -2.35 9.95
CA GLY A 74 8.90 -1.07 10.60
C GLY A 74 9.45 0.12 9.84
N ILE A 75 10.78 0.22 9.74
CA ILE A 75 11.46 1.46 9.37
C ILE A 75 11.43 1.68 7.86
N LEU A 76 11.82 0.66 7.08
CA LEU A 76 11.98 0.78 5.64
C LEU A 76 10.68 1.18 4.92
N PRO A 77 9.50 0.62 5.23
CA PRO A 77 8.26 0.98 4.55
C PRO A 77 7.85 2.43 4.89
N ILE A 78 8.01 2.86 6.14
CA ILE A 78 7.69 4.22 6.57
C ILE A 78 8.59 5.23 5.87
N LEU A 79 9.91 5.01 5.84
CA LEU A 79 10.86 5.89 5.17
C LEU A 79 10.57 6.01 3.67
N LEU A 80 10.34 4.88 3.00
CA LEU A 80 10.02 4.88 1.57
C LEU A 80 8.69 5.59 1.31
N LEU A 81 7.65 5.31 2.10
CA LEU A 81 6.35 5.98 1.97
C LEU A 81 6.47 7.49 2.20
N PHE A 82 7.26 7.91 3.18
CA PHE A 82 7.49 9.32 3.49
C PHE A 82 8.23 10.04 2.35
N ILE A 83 9.37 9.49 1.92
CA ILE A 83 10.19 10.08 0.85
C ILE A 83 9.39 10.16 -0.46
N PHE A 84 8.83 9.04 -0.93
CA PHE A 84 8.07 9.02 -2.17
C PHE A 84 6.75 9.79 -2.07
N GLY A 85 6.14 9.84 -0.87
CA GLY A 85 4.97 10.67 -0.59
C GLY A 85 5.27 12.16 -0.78
N LEU A 86 6.35 12.66 -0.16
CA LEU A 86 6.79 14.05 -0.30
C LEU A 86 7.18 14.39 -1.74
N LEU A 87 7.93 13.51 -2.41
CA LEU A 87 8.31 13.71 -3.80
C LEU A 87 7.09 13.76 -4.73
N THR A 88 6.09 12.91 -4.51
CA THR A 88 4.82 12.94 -5.25
C THR A 88 4.06 14.24 -4.98
N ALA A 89 3.98 14.68 -3.72
CA ALA A 89 3.34 15.95 -3.35
C ALA A 89 4.01 17.15 -4.05
N ASN A 90 5.34 17.20 -4.05
CA ASN A 90 6.09 18.25 -4.72
C ASN A 90 5.87 18.30 -6.23
N ASN A 91 5.82 17.14 -6.90
CA ASN A 91 5.55 17.06 -8.33
C ASN A 91 4.12 17.54 -8.66
N VAL A 92 3.15 17.17 -7.83
CA VAL A 92 1.75 17.60 -7.98
C VAL A 92 1.61 19.12 -7.75
N HIS A 93 2.23 19.67 -6.70
CA HIS A 93 2.22 21.11 -6.42
C HIS A 93 2.84 21.93 -7.58
N LYS A 94 3.99 21.49 -8.11
CA LYS A 94 4.63 22.14 -9.27
C LYS A 94 3.79 22.06 -10.54
N THR A 95 3.08 20.94 -10.75
CA THR A 95 2.17 20.79 -11.88
C THR A 95 0.96 21.72 -11.75
N ARG A 96 0.43 21.88 -10.54
CA ARG A 96 -0.71 22.77 -10.25
C ARG A 96 -0.37 24.25 -10.46
N GLN A 97 0.80 24.71 -10.02
CA GLN A 97 1.24 26.11 -10.17
C GLN A 97 1.45 26.53 -11.63
N ARG A 98 1.73 25.59 -12.54
CA ARG A 98 1.91 25.90 -13.98
C ARG A 98 0.61 25.88 -14.79
N ILE A 99 -0.45 25.28 -14.24
CA ILE A 99 -1.79 25.23 -14.87
C ILE A 99 -2.65 26.39 -14.36
N GLU A 100 -2.16 27.24 -13.43
CA GLU A 100 -2.76 28.55 -13.25
C GLU A 100 -2.71 29.31 -14.58
N PRO A 101 -3.84 29.89 -15.02
CA PRO A 101 -4.02 30.27 -16.39
C PRO A 101 -3.12 31.45 -16.72
N ILE A 102 -2.19 31.24 -17.66
CA ILE A 102 -1.58 32.29 -18.48
C ILE A 102 -2.64 32.94 -19.42
N GLY A 103 -3.93 32.87 -19.05
CA GLY A 103 -5.08 33.21 -19.87
C GLY A 103 -6.04 34.22 -19.22
N ALA A 104 -5.60 34.99 -18.22
CA ALA A 104 -6.39 36.13 -17.72
C ALA A 104 -6.35 37.36 -18.66
N ALA A 105 -5.76 37.24 -19.86
CA ALA A 105 -5.66 38.34 -20.81
C ALA A 105 -6.70 38.32 -21.94
N HIS A 106 -7.27 37.18 -22.35
CA HIS A 106 -8.22 37.16 -23.48
C HIS A 106 -9.45 36.29 -23.17
N GLY A 107 -10.62 36.94 -23.22
CA GLY A 107 -11.88 36.42 -22.73
C GLY A 107 -12.37 35.17 -23.44
N GLY A 108 -13.18 34.41 -22.69
CA GLY A 108 -14.10 33.42 -23.24
C GLY A 108 -13.55 32.00 -23.39
N GLN A 109 -13.32 31.29 -22.28
CA GLN A 109 -13.64 29.85 -22.17
C GLN A 109 -13.41 29.33 -20.75
N HIS A 110 -14.50 29.00 -20.06
CA HIS A 110 -14.52 28.41 -18.73
C HIS A 110 -14.14 26.91 -18.80
N ILE A 111 -12.86 26.59 -18.99
CA ILE A 111 -12.38 25.20 -19.17
C ILE A 111 -11.71 24.67 -17.88
N GLN A 112 -12.48 23.88 -17.13
CA GLN A 112 -12.07 22.61 -16.50
C GLN A 112 -10.83 22.52 -15.55
N GLY A 113 -10.44 23.58 -14.84
CA GLY A 113 -9.38 23.50 -13.81
C GLY A 113 -9.73 22.71 -12.52
N SER A 114 -11.00 22.34 -12.30
CA SER A 114 -11.47 21.83 -10.99
C SER A 114 -11.44 20.30 -10.81
N THR A 115 -11.33 19.52 -11.88
CA THR A 115 -11.43 18.04 -11.81
C THR A 115 -10.09 17.37 -11.47
N THR A 116 -8.98 17.92 -11.94
CA THR A 116 -7.62 17.42 -11.66
C THR A 116 -7.25 17.62 -10.19
N SER A 117 -7.49 18.82 -9.64
CA SER A 117 -7.25 19.15 -8.23
C SER A 117 -8.01 18.23 -7.24
N LYS A 118 -9.24 17.84 -7.60
CA LYS A 118 -10.05 16.90 -6.80
C LYS A 118 -9.50 15.47 -6.81
N LYS A 119 -8.95 15.00 -7.95
CA LYS A 119 -8.30 13.68 -8.06
C LYS A 119 -7.01 13.63 -7.24
N ASP A 120 -6.22 14.70 -7.25
CA ASP A 120 -4.95 14.78 -6.53
C ASP A 120 -5.13 14.83 -5.01
N THR A 121 -6.13 15.61 -4.54
CA THR A 121 -6.51 15.64 -3.12
C THR A 121 -7.02 14.28 -2.65
N GLN A 122 -7.75 13.57 -3.51
CA GLN A 122 -8.24 12.23 -3.22
C GLN A 122 -7.09 11.21 -3.11
N LEU A 123 -6.06 11.33 -3.96
CA LEU A 123 -4.88 10.47 -3.92
C LEU A 123 -4.08 10.68 -2.63
N HIS A 124 -3.87 11.94 -2.20
CA HIS A 124 -3.18 12.25 -0.95
C HIS A 124 -3.95 11.74 0.28
N LYS A 125 -5.28 11.93 0.31
CA LYS A 125 -6.12 11.39 1.40
C LYS A 125 -6.07 9.86 1.47
N MET A 126 -6.03 9.19 0.31
CA MET A 126 -5.88 7.74 0.24
C MET A 126 -4.52 7.30 0.81
N LEU A 127 -3.42 7.95 0.40
CA LEU A 127 -2.08 7.62 0.88
C LEU A 127 -1.95 7.85 2.41
N ALA A 128 -2.45 8.97 2.91
CA ALA A 128 -2.43 9.28 4.34
C ALA A 128 -3.19 8.24 5.17
N ASN A 129 -4.37 7.81 4.69
CA ASN A 129 -5.14 6.74 5.35
C ASN A 129 -4.38 5.41 5.32
N GLN A 130 -3.72 5.06 4.21
CA GLN A 130 -2.91 3.86 4.11
C GLN A 130 -1.75 3.88 5.10
N ILE A 131 -1.05 5.01 5.22
CA ILE A 131 0.05 5.19 6.18
C ILE A 131 -0.46 5.06 7.62
N LEU A 132 -1.60 5.68 7.94
CA LEU A 132 -2.17 5.64 9.29
C LEU A 132 -2.58 4.23 9.70
N VAL A 133 -3.25 3.48 8.81
CA VAL A 133 -3.63 2.08 9.07
C VAL A 133 -2.40 1.19 9.21
N PHE A 134 -1.39 1.39 8.35
CA PHE A 134 -0.11 0.69 8.44
C PHE A 134 0.57 0.91 9.79
N ILE A 135 0.66 2.16 10.27
CA ILE A 135 1.28 2.46 11.56
C ILE A 135 0.52 1.77 12.70
N ILE A 136 -0.82 1.84 12.72
CA ILE A 136 -1.62 1.29 13.82
C ILE A 136 -1.49 -0.25 13.88
N LEU A 137 -1.55 -0.92 12.74
CA LEU A 137 -1.60 -2.39 12.71
C LEU A 137 -0.21 -3.04 12.68
N ASN A 138 0.78 -2.36 12.11
CA ASN A 138 2.07 -2.98 11.80
C ASN A 138 3.23 -2.48 12.69
N MET A 139 3.17 -1.26 13.23
CA MET A 139 4.22 -0.69 14.09
C MET A 139 4.35 -1.33 15.49
N PRO A 140 3.29 -1.89 16.11
CA PRO A 140 3.43 -2.55 17.41
C PRO A 140 4.43 -3.72 17.41
N ASN A 141 4.46 -4.53 16.34
CA ASN A 141 5.34 -5.69 16.22
C ASN A 141 6.86 -5.35 16.23
N PRO A 142 7.38 -4.47 15.36
CA PRO A 142 8.79 -4.10 15.37
C PRO A 142 9.20 -3.43 16.69
N CYS A 143 8.33 -2.64 17.31
CA CYS A 143 8.57 -2.09 18.65
C CYS A 143 8.71 -3.19 19.72
N TYR A 144 7.83 -4.19 19.68
CA TYR A 144 7.90 -5.35 20.57
C TYR A 144 9.19 -6.17 20.34
N LEU A 145 9.58 -6.42 19.09
CA LEU A 145 10.80 -7.15 18.76
C LEU A 145 12.06 -6.42 19.24
N VAL A 146 12.12 -5.10 19.09
CA VAL A 146 13.22 -4.28 19.61
C VAL A 146 13.26 -4.34 21.14
N TYR A 147 12.11 -4.17 21.80
CA TYR A 147 12.01 -4.31 23.25
C TYR A 147 12.49 -5.70 23.74
N ARG A 148 12.06 -6.78 23.06
CA ARG A 148 12.45 -8.15 23.40
C ARG A 148 13.94 -8.36 23.20
N ALA A 149 14.52 -7.82 22.12
CA ALA A 149 15.95 -7.92 21.84
C ALA A 149 16.80 -7.26 22.95
N PHE A 150 16.38 -6.08 23.44
CA PHE A 150 17.10 -5.39 24.52
C PHE A 150 16.90 -6.02 25.90
N THR A 151 15.79 -6.70 26.14
CA THR A 151 15.46 -7.28 27.46
C THR A 151 15.77 -8.77 27.57
N VAL A 152 16.40 -9.38 26.56
CA VAL A 152 16.65 -10.83 26.51
C VAL A 152 17.51 -11.35 27.66
N ASN A 153 18.47 -10.54 28.14
CA ASN A 153 19.39 -10.92 29.21
C ASN A 153 18.94 -10.45 30.60
N THR A 154 17.74 -9.88 30.72
CA THR A 154 17.21 -9.42 32.00
C THR A 154 16.45 -10.55 32.68
N SER A 155 16.67 -10.78 33.97
CA SER A 155 15.85 -11.71 34.76
C SER A 155 14.41 -11.19 34.84
N LYS A 156 13.43 -11.99 34.40
CA LYS A 156 12.01 -11.62 34.36
C LYS A 156 11.23 -12.41 35.39
N SER A 157 10.29 -11.75 36.06
CA SER A 157 9.28 -12.44 36.87
C SER A 157 8.31 -13.22 35.97
N VAL A 158 7.66 -14.24 36.52
CA VAL A 158 6.65 -15.03 35.79
C VAL A 158 5.56 -14.13 35.21
N LEU A 159 5.02 -13.20 36.02
CA LEU A 159 4.01 -12.25 35.58
C LEU A 159 4.46 -11.40 34.39
N ARG A 160 5.71 -10.91 34.42
CA ARG A 160 6.28 -10.12 33.32
C ARG A 160 6.45 -10.97 32.07
N SER A 161 6.95 -12.20 32.19
CA SER A 161 7.10 -13.11 31.06
C SER A 161 5.75 -13.41 30.40
N THR A 162 4.72 -13.76 31.17
CA THR A 162 3.38 -14.03 30.64
C THR A 162 2.77 -12.80 29.95
N SER A 163 2.96 -11.60 30.51
CA SER A 163 2.49 -10.36 29.88
C SER A 163 3.22 -10.06 28.57
N GLU A 164 4.52 -10.35 28.47
CA GLU A 164 5.30 -10.17 27.26
C GLU A 164 4.88 -11.16 26.17
N ASP A 165 4.59 -12.42 26.52
CA ASP A 165 4.09 -13.42 25.58
C ASP A 165 2.70 -13.04 25.04
N PHE A 166 1.81 -12.55 25.91
CA PHE A 166 0.51 -12.02 25.50
C PHE A 166 0.66 -10.83 24.54
N ALA A 167 1.52 -9.86 24.87
CA ALA A 167 1.78 -8.71 24.01
C ALA A 167 2.35 -9.15 22.66
N GLY A 168 3.30 -10.09 22.65
CA GLY A 168 3.86 -10.66 21.43
C GLY A 168 2.80 -11.27 20.53
N ASN A 169 1.97 -12.17 21.08
CA ASN A 169 0.87 -12.80 20.34
C ASN A 169 -0.13 -11.77 19.79
N MET A 170 -0.44 -10.73 20.57
CA MET A 170 -1.31 -9.65 20.12
C MET A 170 -0.68 -8.86 18.96
N THR A 171 0.62 -8.57 19.01
CA THR A 171 1.31 -7.87 17.90
C THR A 171 1.37 -8.71 16.62
N TYR A 172 1.57 -10.02 16.72
CA TYR A 172 1.49 -10.92 15.56
C TYR A 172 0.08 -10.97 14.97
N ALA A 173 -0.95 -11.07 15.82
CA ALA A 173 -2.34 -11.07 15.37
C ALA A 173 -2.72 -9.76 14.64
N LEU A 174 -2.22 -8.61 15.10
CA LEU A 174 -2.43 -7.32 14.42
C LEU A 174 -1.72 -7.27 13.05
N MET A 175 -0.52 -7.84 12.95
CA MET A 175 0.22 -7.94 11.70
C MET A 175 -0.52 -8.85 10.69
N ASP A 176 -0.99 -10.02 11.12
CA ASP A 176 -1.76 -10.95 10.27
C ASP A 176 -3.10 -10.34 9.81
N LEU A 177 -3.73 -9.57 10.69
CA LEU A 177 -4.94 -8.83 10.38
C LEU A 177 -4.68 -7.78 9.30
N GLU A 178 -3.52 -7.12 9.29
CA GLU A 178 -3.17 -6.13 8.27
C GLU A 178 -3.13 -6.75 6.87
N PHE A 179 -2.51 -7.92 6.70
CA PHE A 179 -2.50 -8.64 5.42
C PHE A 179 -3.92 -8.95 4.95
N SER A 180 -4.78 -9.39 5.87
CA SER A 180 -6.19 -9.69 5.58
C SER A 180 -6.99 -8.43 5.22
N LEU A 181 -6.74 -7.33 5.91
CA LEU A 181 -7.43 -6.05 5.72
C LEU A 181 -6.87 -5.26 4.54
N THR A 182 -5.72 -5.61 3.98
CA THR A 182 -5.09 -4.87 2.88
C THR A 182 -6.06 -4.70 1.70
N PHE A 183 -6.76 -5.76 1.30
CA PHE A 183 -7.78 -5.69 0.25
C PHE A 183 -8.93 -4.75 0.62
N ILE A 184 -9.45 -4.85 1.84
CA ILE A 184 -10.55 -4.02 2.34
C ILE A 184 -10.11 -2.56 2.44
N ASN A 185 -8.88 -2.30 2.88
CA ASN A 185 -8.28 -0.97 2.95
C ASN A 185 -8.16 -0.35 1.56
N PHE A 186 -7.74 -1.10 0.54
CA PHE A 186 -7.75 -0.60 -0.84
C PHE A 186 -9.17 -0.29 -1.33
N LEU A 187 -10.14 -1.14 -0.99
CA LEU A 187 -11.54 -0.99 -1.38
C LEU A 187 -12.20 0.21 -0.69
N ILE A 188 -11.98 0.41 0.62
CA ILE A 188 -12.53 1.55 1.36
C ILE A 188 -11.77 2.84 1.01
N SER A 189 -10.45 2.82 0.94
CA SER A 189 -9.66 4.05 0.77
C SER A 189 -9.78 4.65 -0.64
N SER A 190 -9.91 3.81 -1.68
CA SER A 190 -9.91 4.30 -3.07
C SER A 190 -11.31 4.31 -3.69
N LYS A 191 -11.90 5.51 -3.87
CA LYS A 191 -13.14 5.63 -4.68
C LYS A 191 -12.92 5.22 -6.14
N MET A 192 -11.68 5.30 -6.64
CA MET A 192 -11.33 4.84 -7.99
C MET A 192 -11.39 3.31 -8.06
N PHE A 193 -10.79 2.62 -7.08
CA PHE A 193 -10.85 1.17 -7.00
C PHE A 193 -12.29 0.66 -6.85
N ARG A 194 -13.11 1.33 -6.03
CA ARG A 194 -14.54 1.00 -5.91
C ARG A 194 -15.28 1.12 -7.24
N LYS A 195 -15.01 2.17 -8.02
CA LYS A 195 -15.65 2.37 -9.33
C LYS A 195 -15.26 1.28 -10.33
N GLU A 196 -13.97 0.97 -10.44
CA GLU A 196 -13.48 -0.09 -11.32
C GLU A 196 -14.01 -1.47 -10.89
N PHE A 197 -13.99 -1.77 -9.59
CA PHE A 197 -14.51 -3.02 -9.04
C PHE A 197 -16.01 -3.18 -9.30
N LEU A 198 -16.81 -2.14 -9.04
CA LEU A 198 -18.24 -2.12 -9.36
C LEU A 198 -18.49 -2.25 -10.87
N GLN A 199 -17.65 -1.65 -11.72
CA GLN A 199 -17.76 -1.79 -13.18
C GLN A 199 -17.47 -3.23 -13.64
N LEU A 200 -16.45 -3.88 -13.07
CA LEU A 200 -16.15 -5.28 -13.38
C LEU A 200 -17.29 -6.22 -12.95
N ILE A 201 -17.85 -6.01 -11.76
CA ILE A 201 -19.03 -6.75 -11.29
C ILE A 201 -20.22 -6.51 -12.22
N ARG A 202 -20.49 -5.25 -12.57
CA ARG A 202 -21.60 -4.88 -13.47
C ARG A 202 -21.44 -5.51 -14.85
N ILE A 203 -20.23 -5.53 -15.41
CA ILE A 203 -19.95 -6.20 -16.71
C ILE A 203 -20.15 -7.71 -16.60
N LYS A 204 -19.73 -8.34 -15.50
CA LYS A 204 -19.88 -9.78 -15.29
C LYS A 204 -21.35 -10.18 -15.14
N ILE A 205 -22.13 -9.40 -14.38
CA ILE A 205 -23.59 -9.57 -14.22
C ILE A 205 -24.32 -9.33 -15.56
N LEU A 206 -23.96 -8.28 -16.30
CA LEU A 206 -24.53 -7.99 -17.62
C LEU A 206 -24.19 -9.06 -18.67
N ARG A 207 -23.01 -9.72 -18.57
CA ARG A 207 -22.67 -10.87 -19.40
C ARG A 207 -23.44 -12.15 -19.01
N GLN A 208 -23.76 -12.32 -17.74
CA GLN A 208 -24.55 -13.47 -17.26
C GLN A 208 -26.06 -13.34 -17.54
N HIS A 209 -26.58 -12.12 -17.74
CA HIS A 209 -27.97 -11.88 -18.13
C HIS A 209 -28.08 -11.11 -19.45
N PRO A 210 -28.03 -11.79 -20.61
CA PRO A 210 -28.14 -11.15 -21.94
C PRO A 210 -29.47 -10.39 -22.14
N THR A 211 -30.54 -10.81 -21.46
CA THR A 211 -31.86 -10.18 -21.52
C THR A 211 -31.88 -8.78 -20.90
N LEU A 212 -31.01 -8.48 -19.92
CA LEU A 212 -30.88 -7.16 -19.29
C LEU A 212 -30.16 -6.14 -20.18
N VAL A 213 -29.24 -6.60 -21.04
CA VAL A 213 -28.56 -5.78 -22.05
C VAL A 213 -29.54 -5.31 -23.12
N ALA A 214 -30.53 -6.13 -23.48
CA ALA A 214 -31.58 -5.76 -24.43
C ALA A 214 -32.49 -4.64 -23.89
N THR A 215 -32.80 -4.63 -22.59
CA THR A 215 -33.64 -3.61 -21.95
C THR A 215 -32.92 -2.27 -21.82
N VAL A 216 -31.64 -2.28 -21.38
CA VAL A 216 -30.82 -1.04 -21.29
C VAL A 216 -30.59 -0.40 -22.66
N ARG A 217 -30.42 -1.21 -23.72
CA ARG A 217 -30.29 -0.70 -25.10
C ARG A 217 -31.61 -0.12 -25.62
N ARG A 218 -32.76 -0.66 -25.19
CA ARG A 218 -34.09 -0.20 -25.58
C ARG A 218 -34.47 1.13 -24.92
N ASP A 219 -34.03 1.38 -23.68
CA ASP A 219 -34.28 2.66 -22.97
C ASP A 219 -33.38 3.81 -23.48
N ASN A 220 -32.11 3.53 -23.82
CA ASN A 220 -31.26 4.54 -24.46
C ASN A 220 -31.74 4.94 -25.85
N ASN A 221 -32.41 4.04 -26.58
CA ASN A 221 -32.95 4.35 -27.91
C ASN A 221 -34.25 5.17 -27.84
N LYS A 222 -35.05 5.02 -26.77
CA LYS A 222 -36.25 5.86 -26.53
C LYS A 222 -35.90 7.31 -26.18
N ASN A 223 -34.79 7.54 -25.49
CA ASN A 223 -34.30 8.89 -25.17
C ASN A 223 -33.68 9.63 -26.37
N CYS A 224 -33.41 8.95 -27.48
CA CYS A 224 -32.94 9.58 -28.74
C CYS A 224 -34.09 9.94 -29.69
N GLN A 225 -35.33 9.52 -29.39
CA GLN A 225 -36.53 9.76 -30.21
C GLN A 225 -37.41 10.88 -29.63
N ILE A 226 -36.96 11.57 -28.57
CA ILE A 226 -37.59 12.78 -28.03
C ILE A 226 -36.59 13.93 -28.21
N LYS A 227 -36.42 14.38 -29.44
CA LYS A 227 -35.93 15.71 -29.80
C LYS A 227 -36.41 16.06 -31.20
#